data_AF-A0A402AS17-F1
#
_entry.id   AF-A0A402AS17-F1
#
_cell.length_a   1.000
_cell.length_b   1.000
_cell.length_c   1.000
_cell.angle_alpha   90.00
_cell.angle_beta   90.00
_cell.angle_gamma   90.00
#
_symmetry.space_group_name_H-M   'P 1'
#
loop_
_entity.id
_entity.type
_entity.pdbx_description
1 polymer ?
#
loop_
_entity_poly.entity_id
_entity_poly.type
_entity_poly.pdbx_seq_one_letter_code
_entity_poly.pdbx_strand_id
1 'polypeptide(L)'
;MPMTQIATLMAIPIAGVCLIISIRAFYSYSLSRSDMLFVLGLAMASISLGTFVGVIGETHLGGNTFSTDWARTYGACCGGLFIFLSSLVKSQAQMQQLKRAQIIALALLLVVILLTPLYPSIKSPQLSLILNGLRMLIYACAFIRYAMLYTSKATRFSFMMSIAFLVLVIGYGLNIPGMFQTSLIFITVIAATVRIIAYLGLLLAYSIG
;
A
#
# COMPACT_ATOMS: atom_id res chain seq x y z
N MET A 1 -17.02 -6.44 19.89
CA MET A 1 -15.73 -5.98 19.34
C MET A 1 -15.90 -4.52 18.92
N PRO A 2 -15.08 -3.57 19.40
CA PRO A 2 -15.15 -2.18 18.95
C PRO A 2 -14.97 -2.10 17.42
N MET A 3 -15.73 -1.22 16.76
CA MET A 3 -15.70 -1.05 15.30
C MET A 3 -14.31 -0.76 14.73
N THR A 4 -13.44 -0.12 15.51
CA THR A 4 -12.02 0.10 15.17
C THR A 4 -11.26 -1.21 14.97
N GLN A 5 -11.43 -2.18 15.87
CA GLN A 5 -10.79 -3.49 15.75
C GLN A 5 -11.29 -4.29 14.55
N ILE A 6 -12.58 -4.15 14.19
CA ILE A 6 -13.13 -4.77 12.98
C ILE A 6 -12.43 -4.20 11.74
N ALA A 7 -12.33 -2.87 11.63
CA ALA A 7 -11.64 -2.21 10.53
C ALA A 7 -10.14 -2.61 10.45
N THR A 8 -9.48 -2.81 11.60
CA THR A 8 -8.11 -3.33 11.65
C THR A 8 -8.01 -4.76 11.11
N LEU A 9 -8.89 -5.67 11.54
CA LEU A 9 -8.88 -7.06 11.05
C LEU A 9 -9.16 -7.15 9.55
N MET A 10 -9.93 -6.22 9.00
CA MET A 10 -10.15 -6.11 7.55
C MET A 10 -8.89 -5.74 6.76
N ALA A 11 -7.80 -5.37 7.42
CA ALA A 11 -6.51 -5.21 6.77
C ALA A 11 -5.77 -6.54 6.53
N ILE A 12 -6.19 -7.65 7.15
CA ILE A 12 -5.60 -8.99 6.94
C ILE A 12 -5.74 -9.44 5.47
N PRO A 13 -6.92 -9.38 4.83
CA PRO A 13 -7.05 -9.67 3.40
C PRO A 13 -6.13 -8.81 2.52
N ILE A 14 -5.96 -7.53 2.85
CA ILE A 14 -5.05 -6.63 2.12
C ILE A 14 -3.61 -7.13 2.19
N ALA A 15 -3.13 -7.47 3.39
CA ALA A 15 -1.79 -8.00 3.59
C ALA A 15 -1.60 -9.32 2.83
N GLY A 16 -2.60 -10.22 2.88
CA GLY A 16 -2.58 -11.50 2.16
C GLY A 16 -2.52 -11.33 0.64
N VAL A 17 -3.37 -10.47 0.08
CA VAL A 17 -3.37 -10.19 -1.38
C VAL A 17 -2.03 -9.60 -1.83
N CYS A 18 -1.50 -8.64 -1.08
CA CYS A 18 -0.18 -8.06 -1.39
C CYS A 18 0.93 -9.12 -1.31
N LEU A 19 0.88 -10.03 -0.33
CA LEU A 19 1.85 -11.11 -0.21
C LEU A 19 1.78 -12.07 -1.41
N ILE A 20 0.57 -12.42 -1.87
CA ILE A 20 0.36 -13.27 -3.05
C ILE A 20 0.96 -12.62 -4.30
N ILE A 21 0.67 -11.33 -4.54
CA ILE A 21 1.25 -10.59 -5.67
C ILE A 21 2.78 -10.57 -5.55
N SER A 22 3.31 -10.33 -4.35
CA SER A 22 4.75 -10.29 -4.09
C SER A 22 5.44 -11.62 -4.42
N ILE A 23 4.93 -12.73 -3.89
CA ILE A 23 5.47 -14.08 -4.14
C ILE A 23 5.44 -14.39 -5.64
N ARG A 24 4.32 -14.14 -6.33
CA ARG A 24 4.24 -14.35 -7.78
C ARG A 24 5.22 -13.46 -8.55
N ALA A 25 5.37 -12.20 -8.17
CA ALA A 25 6.30 -11.28 -8.82
C ALA A 25 7.76 -11.73 -8.65
N PHE A 26 8.15 -12.20 -7.46
CA PHE A 26 9.49 -12.76 -7.25
C PHE A 26 9.70 -14.09 -7.97
N TYR A 27 8.68 -14.94 -8.04
CA TYR A 27 8.74 -16.17 -8.82
C TYR A 27 8.95 -15.85 -10.31
N SER A 28 8.14 -14.98 -10.89
CA SER A 28 8.31 -14.54 -12.29
C SER A 28 9.62 -13.79 -12.53
N TYR A 29 10.13 -13.05 -11.53
CA TYR A 29 11.46 -12.45 -11.59
C TYR A 29 12.57 -13.49 -11.67
N SER A 30 12.47 -14.58 -10.90
CA SER A 30 13.48 -15.65 -10.90
C SER A 30 13.64 -16.29 -12.29
N LEU A 31 12.54 -16.34 -13.07
CA LEU A 31 12.49 -16.88 -14.43
C LEU A 31 12.90 -15.85 -15.49
N SER A 32 12.32 -14.64 -15.45
CA SER A 32 12.48 -13.63 -16.51
C SER A 32 13.67 -12.67 -16.30
N ARG A 33 14.20 -12.59 -15.07
CA ARG A 33 15.19 -11.60 -14.63
C ARG A 33 14.79 -10.14 -14.87
N SER A 34 13.49 -9.85 -15.00
CA SER A 34 12.97 -8.49 -15.18
C SER A 34 13.03 -7.67 -13.88
N ASP A 35 13.87 -6.63 -13.85
CA ASP A 35 14.00 -5.76 -12.68
C ASP A 35 12.68 -5.05 -12.28
N MET A 36 11.76 -4.84 -13.23
CA MET A 36 10.43 -4.31 -12.94
C MET A 36 9.61 -5.24 -12.04
N LEU A 37 9.67 -6.55 -12.28
CA LEU A 37 8.97 -7.54 -11.46
C LEU A 37 9.58 -7.64 -10.06
N PHE A 38 10.89 -7.47 -9.94
CA PHE A 38 11.53 -7.37 -8.64
C PHE A 38 11.03 -6.15 -7.86
N VAL A 39 10.97 -4.98 -8.51
CA VAL A 39 10.47 -3.73 -7.91
C VAL A 39 9.01 -3.87 -7.46
N LEU A 40 8.16 -4.45 -8.31
CA LEU A 40 6.76 -4.74 -7.96
C LEU A 40 6.65 -5.71 -6.78
N GLY A 41 7.42 -6.81 -6.81
CA GLY A 41 7.43 -7.80 -5.75
C GLY A 41 7.83 -7.22 -4.40
N LEU A 42 8.88 -6.38 -4.40
CA LEU A 42 9.36 -5.71 -3.19
C LEU A 42 8.39 -4.63 -2.70
N ALA A 43 7.67 -3.96 -3.60
CA ALA A 43 6.67 -2.95 -3.24
C ALA A 43 5.48 -3.62 -2.53
N MET A 44 4.98 -4.71 -3.11
CA MET A 44 3.87 -5.47 -2.52
C MET A 44 4.28 -6.16 -1.22
N ALA A 45 5.52 -6.64 -1.10
CA ALA A 45 6.06 -7.13 0.17
C ALA A 45 6.07 -6.03 1.24
N SER A 46 6.49 -4.81 0.88
CA SER A 46 6.53 -3.67 1.82
C SER A 46 5.13 -3.29 2.33
N ILE A 47 4.13 -3.27 1.43
CA ILE A 47 2.73 -3.01 1.80
C ILE A 47 2.22 -4.13 2.71
N SER A 48 2.46 -5.39 2.34
CA SER A 48 2.04 -6.57 3.10
C SER A 48 2.63 -6.56 4.51
N LEU A 49 3.95 -6.40 4.62
CA LEU A 49 4.68 -6.42 5.89
C LEU A 49 4.25 -5.27 6.79
N GLY A 50 4.19 -4.04 6.27
CA GLY A 50 3.74 -2.88 7.04
C GLY A 50 2.29 -3.03 7.53
N THR A 51 1.42 -3.58 6.68
CA THR A 51 0.01 -3.84 7.04
C THR A 51 -0.10 -4.91 8.12
N PHE A 52 0.64 -6.01 7.98
CA PHE A 52 0.66 -7.12 8.92
C PHE A 52 1.17 -6.70 10.30
N VAL A 53 2.29 -5.99 10.37
CA VAL A 53 2.80 -5.41 11.62
C VAL A 53 1.79 -4.46 12.26
N GLY A 54 1.13 -3.65 11.43
CA GLY A 54 0.01 -2.79 11.86
C GLY A 54 -1.08 -3.58 12.59
N VAL A 55 -1.57 -4.68 11.97
CA VAL A 55 -2.60 -5.54 12.54
C VAL A 55 -2.14 -6.14 13.87
N ILE A 56 -0.97 -6.78 13.90
CA ILE A 56 -0.47 -7.44 15.12
C ILE A 56 -0.32 -6.45 16.28
N GLY A 57 0.21 -5.25 16.01
CA GLY A 57 0.39 -4.22 17.03
C GLY A 57 -0.92 -3.81 17.70
N GLU A 58 -1.97 -3.64 16.90
CA GLU A 58 -3.28 -3.20 17.37
C GLU A 58 -4.10 -4.33 18.02
N THR A 59 -3.97 -5.58 17.55
CA THR A 59 -4.81 -6.69 18.03
C THR A 59 -4.17 -7.53 19.14
N HIS A 60 -2.84 -7.62 19.21
CA HIS A 60 -2.16 -8.56 20.11
C HIS A 60 -1.14 -7.91 21.07
N LEU A 61 -0.54 -6.76 20.71
CA LEU A 61 0.53 -6.13 21.50
C LEU A 61 0.07 -4.95 22.36
N GLY A 62 -1.24 -4.82 22.57
CA GLY A 62 -1.82 -3.90 23.55
C GLY A 62 -1.97 -2.45 23.09
N GLY A 63 -1.99 -2.16 21.78
CA GLY A 63 -2.50 -0.91 21.14
C GLY A 63 -1.85 0.44 21.52
N ASN A 64 -1.11 0.50 22.63
CA ASN A 64 -0.52 1.72 23.21
C ASN A 64 1.00 1.62 23.35
N THR A 65 1.56 0.41 23.38
CA THR A 65 3.01 0.16 23.60
C THR A 65 3.82 0.11 22.30
N PHE A 66 3.18 -0.18 21.16
CA PHE A 66 3.82 -0.27 19.86
C PHE A 66 3.10 0.63 18.85
N SER A 67 3.77 1.68 18.38
CA SER A 67 3.21 2.62 17.41
C SER A 67 3.30 2.06 15.98
N THR A 68 2.56 0.99 15.71
CA THR A 68 2.64 0.22 14.45
C THR A 68 2.03 0.93 13.23
N ASP A 69 1.29 2.02 13.44
CA ASP A 69 0.78 2.87 12.35
C ASP A 69 1.88 3.49 11.49
N TRP A 70 3.07 3.74 12.07
CA TRP A 70 4.23 4.22 11.31
C TRP A 70 4.68 3.18 10.28
N ALA A 71 4.81 1.91 10.70
CA ALA A 71 5.17 0.81 9.82
C ALA A 71 4.12 0.60 8.72
N ARG A 72 2.84 0.63 9.08
CA ARG A 72 1.71 0.53 8.13
C ARG A 72 1.75 1.66 7.10
N THR A 73 1.97 2.89 7.56
CA THR A 73 2.05 4.07 6.68
C THR A 73 3.25 4.01 5.76
N TYR A 74 4.42 3.72 6.30
CA TYR A 74 5.66 3.65 5.54
C TYR A 74 5.58 2.58 4.45
N GLY A 75 5.11 1.39 4.80
CA GLY A 75 4.93 0.28 3.86
C GLY A 75 3.98 0.64 2.71
N ALA A 76 2.83 1.24 3.02
CA ALA A 76 1.86 1.69 2.02
C ALA A 76 2.40 2.80 1.11
N CYS A 77 3.02 3.85 1.69
CA CYS A 77 3.56 4.97 0.95
C CYS A 77 4.74 4.53 0.07
N CYS A 78 5.71 3.81 0.64
CA CYS A 78 6.87 3.35 -0.13
C CYS A 78 6.45 2.37 -1.22
N GLY A 79 5.61 1.38 -0.90
CA GLY A 79 5.12 0.44 -1.90
C GLY A 79 4.39 1.14 -3.05
N GLY A 80 3.42 2.01 -2.73
CA GLY A 80 2.70 2.80 -3.73
C GLY A 80 3.62 3.68 -4.58
N LEU A 81 4.59 4.35 -3.95
CA LEU A 81 5.54 5.24 -4.61
C LEU A 81 6.43 4.47 -5.58
N PHE A 82 6.98 3.32 -5.18
CA PHE A 82 7.84 2.53 -6.06
C PHE A 82 7.06 1.90 -7.21
N ILE A 83 5.79 1.51 -7.02
CA ILE A 83 4.93 1.10 -8.13
C ILE A 83 4.75 2.26 -9.13
N PHE A 84 4.44 3.45 -8.63
CA PHE A 84 4.31 4.65 -9.46
C PHE A 84 5.62 4.97 -10.21
N LEU A 85 6.74 5.08 -9.50
CA LEU A 85 8.05 5.38 -10.10
C LEU A 85 8.46 4.33 -11.13
N SER A 86 8.18 3.05 -10.90
CA SER A 86 8.49 1.97 -11.85
C SER A 86 7.80 2.18 -13.21
N SER A 87 6.62 2.80 -13.22
CA SER A 87 5.87 3.11 -14.44
C SER A 87 6.39 4.34 -15.20
N LEU A 88 7.26 5.15 -14.58
CA LEU A 88 7.90 6.32 -15.19
C LEU A 88 9.26 6.01 -15.81
N VAL A 89 9.91 4.94 -15.34
CA VAL A 89 11.23 4.54 -15.81
C VAL A 89 11.18 4.12 -17.28
N LYS A 90 12.11 4.65 -18.09
CA LYS A 90 12.21 4.35 -19.53
C LYS A 90 13.48 3.58 -19.91
N SER A 91 14.49 3.58 -19.03
CA SER A 91 15.79 2.96 -19.30
C SER A 91 16.16 1.91 -18.25
N GLN A 92 16.97 0.92 -18.65
CA GLN A 92 17.44 -0.14 -17.76
C GLN A 92 18.27 0.42 -16.60
N ALA A 93 19.13 1.42 -16.86
CA ALA A 93 19.96 2.04 -15.83
C ALA A 93 19.12 2.72 -14.74
N GLN A 94 18.06 3.45 -15.12
CA GLN A 94 17.10 4.03 -14.17
C GLN A 94 16.36 2.94 -13.38
N MET A 95 16.01 1.81 -14.00
CA MET A 95 15.36 0.71 -13.31
C MET A 95 16.27 0.08 -12.25
N GLN A 96 17.56 -0.09 -12.56
CA GLN A 96 18.55 -0.60 -11.61
C GLN A 96 18.76 0.36 -10.44
N GLN A 97 18.80 1.67 -10.69
CA GLN A 97 18.86 2.67 -9.62
C GLN A 97 17.60 2.62 -8.74
N LEU A 98 16.42 2.53 -9.35
CA LEU A 98 15.14 2.42 -8.63
C LEU A 98 15.11 1.17 -7.75
N LYS A 99 15.55 0.02 -8.29
CA LYS A 99 15.69 -1.24 -7.56
C LYS A 99 16.58 -1.09 -6.33
N ARG A 100 17.77 -0.49 -6.47
CA ARG A 100 18.70 -0.24 -5.35
C ARG A 100 18.06 0.68 -4.31
N ALA A 101 17.42 1.76 -4.74
CA ALA A 101 16.71 2.68 -3.85
C ALA A 101 15.59 1.97 -3.06
N GLN A 102 14.88 1.04 -3.69
CA GLN A 102 13.81 0.30 -3.03
C GLN A 102 14.33 -0.72 -2.02
N ILE A 103 15.46 -1.35 -2.28
CA ILE A 103 16.12 -2.22 -1.30
C ILE A 103 16.50 -1.41 -0.05
N ILE A 104 17.05 -0.20 -0.25
CA ILE A 104 17.35 0.72 0.85
C ILE A 104 16.06 1.12 1.58
N ALA A 105 14.98 1.45 0.86
CA ALA A 105 13.69 1.77 1.47
C ALA A 105 13.10 0.61 2.27
N LEU A 106 13.25 -0.64 1.80
CA LEU A 106 12.84 -1.81 2.57
C LEU A 106 13.68 -1.99 3.83
N ALA A 107 15.00 -1.80 3.75
CA ALA A 107 15.86 -1.84 4.93
C ALA A 107 15.45 -0.77 5.95
N LEU A 108 15.10 0.44 5.49
CA LEU A 108 14.54 1.49 6.35
C LEU A 108 13.19 1.10 6.93
N LEU A 109 12.30 0.44 6.18
CA LEU A 109 11.04 -0.10 6.73
C LEU A 109 11.31 -1.10 7.87
N LEU A 110 12.30 -1.99 7.71
CA LEU A 110 12.66 -2.94 8.77
C LEU A 110 13.18 -2.20 10.01
N VAL A 111 13.99 -1.16 9.84
CA VAL A 111 14.42 -0.29 10.95
C VAL A 111 13.22 0.38 11.61
N VAL A 112 12.27 0.92 10.83
CA VAL A 112 11.04 1.52 11.37
C VAL A 112 10.24 0.50 12.16
N ILE A 113 10.12 -0.75 11.68
CA ILE A 113 9.44 -1.84 12.39
C ILE A 113 10.15 -2.15 13.70
N LEU A 114 11.48 -2.29 13.71
CA LEU A 114 12.25 -2.59 14.92
C LEU A 114 12.17 -1.47 15.96
N LEU A 115 12.13 -0.21 15.51
CA LEU A 115 12.04 0.97 16.37
C LEU A 115 10.58 1.37 16.71
N THR A 116 9.58 0.57 16.33
CA THR A 116 8.16 0.81 16.71
C THR A 116 7.90 1.04 18.19
N PRO A 117 8.62 0.43 19.17
CA PRO A 117 8.45 0.75 20.59
C PRO A 117 8.86 2.19 20.95
N LEU A 118 9.74 2.80 20.16
CA LEU A 118 10.31 4.12 20.45
C LEU A 118 9.53 5.26 19.78
N TYR A 119 8.69 4.96 18.79
CA TYR A 119 7.93 5.98 18.09
C TYR A 119 6.70 6.45 18.88
N PRO A 120 6.37 7.75 18.83
CA PRO A 120 5.15 8.26 19.44
C PRO A 120 3.91 7.72 18.72
N SER A 121 2.83 7.51 19.48
CA SER A 121 1.56 7.01 18.95
C SER A 121 0.87 8.08 18.10
N ILE A 122 0.28 7.68 16.96
CA ILE A 122 -0.41 8.55 16.01
C ILE A 122 -1.86 8.79 16.48
N LYS A 123 -2.02 9.48 17.62
CA LYS A 123 -3.36 9.77 18.19
C LYS A 123 -3.95 11.09 17.71
N SER A 124 -3.13 12.00 17.19
CA SER A 124 -3.60 13.30 16.70
C SER A 124 -4.33 13.14 15.36
N PRO A 125 -5.59 13.59 15.22
CA PRO A 125 -6.34 13.52 13.95
C PRO A 125 -5.61 14.22 12.79
N GLN A 126 -4.90 15.30 13.08
CA GLN A 126 -4.14 16.07 12.09
C GLN A 126 -3.02 15.23 11.46
N LEU A 127 -2.21 14.52 12.26
CA LEU A 127 -1.15 13.66 11.75
C LEU A 127 -1.73 12.48 10.94
N SER A 128 -2.82 11.86 11.43
CA SER A 128 -3.50 10.79 10.71
C SER A 128 -4.01 11.26 9.34
N LEU A 129 -4.59 12.48 9.29
CA LEU A 129 -5.02 13.11 8.04
C LEU A 129 -3.84 13.33 7.08
N ILE A 130 -2.72 13.87 7.56
CA ILE A 130 -1.54 14.13 6.72
C ILE A 130 -1.01 12.83 6.12
N LEU A 131 -0.85 11.79 6.94
CA LEU A 131 -0.34 10.49 6.49
C LEU A 131 -1.31 9.80 5.52
N ASN A 132 -2.60 9.92 5.76
CA ASN A 132 -3.63 9.41 4.85
C ASN A 132 -3.67 10.20 3.53
N GLY A 133 -3.54 11.52 3.59
CA GLY A 133 -3.44 12.40 2.44
C GLY A 133 -2.22 12.10 1.58
N LEU A 134 -1.08 11.78 2.21
CA LEU A 134 0.13 11.36 1.49
C LEU A 134 -0.10 10.07 0.69
N ARG A 135 -0.76 9.07 1.28
CA ARG A 135 -1.14 7.84 0.57
C ARG A 135 -2.08 8.15 -0.60
N MET A 136 -3.09 8.98 -0.37
CA MET A 136 -4.02 9.40 -1.42
C MET A 136 -3.29 10.07 -2.57
N LEU A 137 -2.35 10.98 -2.29
CA LEU A 137 -1.57 11.67 -3.31
C LEU A 137 -0.76 10.69 -4.16
N ILE A 138 -0.06 9.75 -3.52
CA ILE A 138 0.74 8.73 -4.21
C ILE A 138 -0.15 7.88 -5.13
N TYR A 139 -1.28 7.39 -4.62
CA TYR A 139 -2.20 6.57 -5.41
C TYR A 139 -2.93 7.37 -6.50
N ALA A 140 -3.18 8.67 -6.29
CA ALA A 140 -3.70 9.56 -7.32
C ALA A 140 -2.70 9.77 -8.45
N CYS A 141 -1.41 9.96 -8.14
CA CYS A 141 -0.34 10.01 -9.15
C CYS A 141 -0.25 8.70 -9.94
N ALA A 142 -0.35 7.55 -9.26
CA ALA A 142 -0.39 6.24 -9.90
C ALA A 142 -1.61 6.12 -10.84
N PHE A 143 -2.81 6.48 -10.37
CA PHE A 143 -4.03 6.51 -11.17
C PHE A 143 -3.85 7.34 -12.45
N ILE A 144 -3.45 8.61 -12.33
CA ILE A 144 -3.26 9.52 -13.47
C ILE A 144 -2.28 8.91 -14.47
N ARG A 145 -1.18 8.34 -13.98
CA ARG A 145 -0.16 7.73 -14.84
C ARG A 145 -0.68 6.52 -15.60
N TYR A 146 -1.37 5.59 -14.94
CA TYR A 146 -1.94 4.41 -15.61
C TYR A 146 -3.12 4.78 -16.53
N ALA A 147 -3.90 5.82 -16.20
CA ALA A 147 -4.91 6.37 -17.09
C ALA A 147 -4.31 6.94 -18.38
N MET A 148 -3.22 7.72 -18.27
CA MET A 148 -2.48 8.22 -19.45
C MET A 148 -1.85 7.09 -20.28
N LEU A 149 -1.35 6.04 -19.65
CA LEU A 149 -0.85 4.86 -20.36
C LEU A 149 -1.97 4.13 -21.10
N TYR A 150 -3.16 4.06 -20.51
CA TYR A 150 -4.33 3.49 -21.16
C TYR A 150 -4.78 4.32 -22.37
N THR A 151 -4.86 5.65 -22.27
CA THR A 151 -5.21 6.48 -23.44
C THR A 151 -4.18 6.40 -24.57
N SER A 152 -2.92 6.12 -24.24
CA SER A 152 -1.84 6.01 -25.23
C SER A 152 -1.72 4.63 -25.89
N LYS A 153 -1.88 3.54 -25.12
CA LYS A 153 -1.62 2.16 -25.59
C LYS A 153 -2.83 1.22 -25.51
N ALA A 154 -3.94 1.65 -24.92
CA ALA A 154 -5.19 0.91 -24.77
C ALA A 154 -5.06 -0.52 -24.20
N THR A 155 -4.06 -0.77 -23.34
CA THR A 155 -3.87 -2.11 -22.75
C THR A 155 -4.84 -2.38 -21.62
N ARG A 156 -5.41 -3.59 -21.55
CA ARG A 156 -6.27 -4.06 -20.44
C ARG A 156 -5.59 -3.90 -19.08
N PHE A 157 -4.29 -4.22 -19.00
CA PHE A 157 -3.49 -4.05 -17.78
C PHE A 157 -3.53 -2.60 -17.26
N SER A 158 -3.21 -1.62 -18.11
CA SER A 158 -3.18 -0.21 -17.69
C SER A 158 -4.56 0.30 -17.26
N PHE A 159 -5.64 -0.16 -17.90
CA PHE A 159 -7.01 0.16 -17.49
C PHE A 159 -7.34 -0.39 -16.10
N MET A 160 -7.06 -1.68 -15.85
CA MET A 160 -7.34 -2.32 -14.57
C MET A 160 -6.50 -1.73 -13.43
N MET A 161 -5.21 -1.47 -13.68
CA MET A 161 -4.34 -0.79 -12.71
C MET A 161 -4.84 0.63 -12.39
N SER A 162 -5.27 1.38 -13.41
CA SER A 162 -5.85 2.72 -13.23
C SER A 162 -7.09 2.67 -12.33
N ILE A 163 -8.07 1.82 -12.64
CA ILE A 163 -9.28 1.68 -11.83
C ILE A 163 -8.93 1.26 -10.39
N ALA A 164 -8.04 0.29 -10.21
CA ALA A 164 -7.64 -0.14 -8.88
C ALA A 164 -7.02 1.00 -8.06
N PHE A 165 -6.16 1.84 -8.65
CA PHE A 165 -5.62 3.02 -7.97
C PHE A 165 -6.67 4.08 -7.67
N LEU A 166 -7.64 4.30 -8.57
CA LEU A 166 -8.77 5.19 -8.31
C LEU A 166 -9.59 4.72 -7.11
N VAL A 167 -9.90 3.42 -7.05
CA VAL A 167 -10.64 2.82 -5.93
C VAL A 167 -9.84 2.91 -4.63
N LEU A 168 -8.49 2.79 -4.66
CA LEU A 168 -7.65 3.07 -3.50
C LEU A 168 -7.80 4.52 -3.02
N VAL A 169 -7.75 5.51 -3.92
CA VAL A 169 -7.93 6.93 -3.58
C VAL A 169 -9.28 7.16 -2.91
N ILE A 170 -10.36 6.60 -3.46
CA ILE A 170 -11.70 6.67 -2.88
C ILE A 170 -11.72 6.03 -1.48
N GLY A 171 -11.15 4.83 -1.35
CA GLY A 171 -11.08 4.11 -0.08
C GLY A 171 -10.35 4.90 1.01
N TYR A 172 -9.22 5.54 0.68
CA TYR A 172 -8.52 6.40 1.64
C TYR A 172 -9.26 7.72 1.91
N GLY A 173 -9.96 8.28 0.92
CA GLY A 173 -10.80 9.47 1.10
C GLY A 173 -11.98 9.24 2.05
N LEU A 174 -12.64 8.08 1.94
CA LEU A 174 -13.71 7.66 2.84
C LEU A 174 -13.23 7.46 4.29
N ASN A 175 -11.93 7.31 4.52
CA ASN A 175 -11.40 7.19 5.87
C ASN A 175 -11.35 8.54 6.61
N ILE A 176 -11.38 9.67 5.90
CA ILE A 176 -11.21 11.02 6.48
C ILE A 176 -12.30 11.36 7.49
N PRO A 177 -13.62 11.22 7.21
CA PRO A 177 -14.67 11.59 8.17
C PRO A 177 -14.55 10.83 9.50
N GLY A 178 -14.17 9.55 9.44
CA GLY A 178 -13.99 8.70 10.62
C GLY A 178 -12.79 9.09 11.50
N MET A 179 -11.86 9.91 11.00
CA MET A 179 -10.73 10.44 11.79
C MET A 179 -11.13 11.61 12.68
N PHE A 180 -12.19 12.35 12.30
CA PHE A 180 -12.63 13.55 13.01
C PHE A 180 -13.90 13.33 13.82
N GLN A 181 -14.73 12.36 13.44
CA GLN A 181 -16.02 12.09 14.09
C GLN A 181 -16.18 10.61 14.41
N THR A 182 -16.23 10.28 15.69
CA THR A 182 -16.44 8.91 16.19
C THR A 182 -17.81 8.32 15.82
N SER A 183 -18.82 9.16 15.60
CA SER A 183 -20.14 8.73 15.10
C SER A 183 -20.07 8.16 13.68
N LEU A 184 -19.07 8.54 12.89
CA LEU A 184 -18.86 8.11 11.51
C LEU A 184 -17.87 6.95 11.38
N ILE A 185 -17.58 6.24 12.47
CA ILE A 185 -16.59 5.16 12.47
C ILE A 185 -16.98 4.01 11.53
N PHE A 186 -18.27 3.81 11.26
CA PHE A 186 -18.73 2.83 10.27
C PHE A 186 -18.21 3.12 8.85
N ILE A 187 -17.95 4.40 8.51
CA ILE A 187 -17.38 4.77 7.20
C ILE A 187 -15.96 4.22 7.07
N THR A 188 -15.21 4.07 8.17
CA THR A 188 -13.87 3.45 8.15
C THR A 188 -13.90 1.96 7.75
N VAL A 189 -15.00 1.27 8.08
CA VAL A 189 -15.25 -0.12 7.65
C VAL A 189 -15.53 -0.17 6.15
N ILE A 190 -16.38 0.74 5.65
CA ILE A 190 -16.64 0.88 4.20
C ILE A 190 -15.34 1.20 3.46
N ALA A 191 -14.54 2.13 3.98
CA ALA A 191 -13.21 2.47 3.46
C ALA A 191 -12.26 1.26 3.43
N ALA A 192 -12.29 0.39 4.44
CA ALA A 192 -11.52 -0.86 4.44
C ALA A 192 -11.99 -1.82 3.34
N THR A 193 -13.30 -2.03 3.19
CA THR A 193 -13.88 -2.87 2.12
C THR A 193 -13.49 -2.37 0.74
N VAL A 194 -13.61 -1.06 0.49
CA VAL A 194 -13.24 -0.43 -0.79
C VAL A 194 -11.75 -0.66 -1.09
N ARG A 195 -10.87 -0.56 -0.09
CA ARG A 195 -9.44 -0.87 -0.27
C ARG A 195 -9.19 -2.35 -0.57
N ILE A 196 -9.89 -3.28 0.08
CA ILE A 196 -9.80 -4.73 -0.24
C ILE A 196 -10.15 -4.97 -1.70
N ILE A 197 -11.27 -4.42 -2.17
CA ILE A 197 -11.71 -4.53 -3.57
C ILE A 197 -10.62 -4.00 -4.51
N ALA A 198 -10.01 -2.86 -4.16
CA ALA A 198 -8.94 -2.28 -4.96
C ALA A 198 -7.71 -3.19 -5.07
N TYR A 199 -7.24 -3.78 -3.96
CA TYR A 199 -6.11 -4.71 -3.96
C TYR A 199 -6.43 -6.02 -4.70
N LEU A 200 -7.66 -6.52 -4.60
CA LEU A 200 -8.12 -7.63 -5.45
C LEU A 200 -8.10 -7.25 -6.93
N GLY A 201 -8.49 -6.02 -7.26
CA GLY A 201 -8.35 -5.46 -8.60
C GLY A 201 -6.90 -5.45 -9.10
N LEU A 202 -5.94 -5.06 -8.25
CA LEU A 202 -4.51 -5.13 -8.57
C LEU A 202 -4.04 -6.57 -8.81
N LEU A 203 -4.49 -7.53 -7.99
CA LEU A 203 -4.17 -8.94 -8.17
C LEU A 203 -4.72 -9.49 -9.50
N LEU A 204 -5.96 -9.12 -9.85
CA LEU A 204 -6.57 -9.51 -11.13
C LEU A 204 -5.82 -8.87 -12.30
N ALA A 205 -5.48 -7.58 -12.21
CA ALA A 205 -4.71 -6.88 -13.24
C ALA A 205 -3.37 -7.58 -13.49
N TYR A 206 -2.66 -7.93 -12.42
CA TYR A 206 -1.38 -8.63 -12.49
C TYR A 206 -1.50 -10.09 -12.97
N SER A 207 -2.65 -10.72 -12.79
CA SER A 207 -2.86 -12.12 -13.21
C SER A 207 -3.27 -12.27 -14.68
N ILE A 208 -3.85 -11.23 -15.26
CA ILE A 208 -4.39 -11.23 -16.63
C ILE A 208 -3.45 -10.52 -17.61
N GLY A 209 -2.66 -9.56 -17.14
CA GLY A 209 -1.64 -8.85 -17.93
C GLY A 209 -0.34 -9.64 -18.04
#